data_AF-A0A9P0LN38-F1
#
_entry.id   AF-A0A9P0LN38-F1
#
_cell.length_a   1.000
_cell.length_b   1.000
_cell.length_c   1.000
_cell.angle_alpha   90.00
_cell.angle_beta   90.00
_cell.angle_gamma   90.00
#
_symmetry.space_group_name_H-M   'P 1'
#
loop_
_entity.id
_entity.type
_entity.pdbx_description
1 polymer ?
#
loop_
_entity_poly.entity_id
_entity_poly.type
_entity_poly.pdbx_seq_one_letter_code
_entity_poly.pdbx_strand_id
1 'polypeptide(L)'
;MLIDRYKKYDSLKEIAEIFGTTKDEIERKLKNINTQYQRERRNYKKCQKSGAGNEFKAKWFGYTAMAFLQDRNKPKKGHQAGIEYDVLQLAVFATIIPIN
;
A
#
# COMPACT_ATOMS: atom_id res chain seq x y z
N MET A 1 23.90 10.43 3.25
CA MET A 1 22.80 9.72 2.55
C MET A 1 23.21 8.28 2.17
N LEU A 2 23.48 7.39 3.14
CA LEU A 2 23.82 5.97 2.87
C LEU A 2 22.99 4.97 3.68
N ILE A 3 22.23 5.46 4.67
CA ILE A 3 21.48 4.65 5.63
C ILE A 3 20.31 3.88 4.97
N ASP A 4 19.84 4.31 3.80
CA ASP A 4 18.63 3.77 3.17
C ASP A 4 18.90 2.49 2.35
N ARG A 5 20.11 2.32 1.79
CA ARG A 5 20.41 1.20 0.89
C ARG A 5 20.63 -0.13 1.62
N TYR A 6 21.33 -0.09 2.75
CA TYR A 6 21.58 -1.28 3.57
C TYR A 6 20.30 -1.78 4.23
N LYS A 7 19.49 -0.88 4.80
CA LYS A 7 18.17 -1.24 5.36
C LYS A 7 17.25 -1.89 4.32
N LYS A 8 17.20 -1.32 3.10
CA LYS A 8 16.44 -1.93 2.00
C LYS A 8 16.96 -3.34 1.69
N TYR A 9 18.27 -3.52 1.64
CA TYR A 9 18.88 -4.81 1.36
C TYR A 9 18.52 -5.85 2.43
N ASP A 10 18.68 -5.49 3.71
CA ASP A 10 18.41 -6.38 4.84
C ASP A 10 16.93 -6.78 4.89
N SER A 11 16.01 -5.82 4.75
CA SER A 11 14.57 -6.13 4.69
C SER A 11 14.19 -7.01 3.50
N LEU A 12 14.82 -6.83 2.34
CA LEU A 12 14.58 -7.72 1.19
C LEU A 12 15.09 -9.13 1.43
N LYS A 13 16.20 -9.26 2.16
CA LYS A 13 16.78 -10.55 2.53
C LYS A 13 15.89 -11.29 3.53
N GLU A 14 15.41 -10.60 4.58
CA GLU A 14 14.46 -11.16 5.55
C GLU A 14 13.19 -11.69 4.87
N ILE A 15 12.63 -10.90 3.95
CA ILE A 15 11.47 -11.34 3.15
C ILE A 15 11.84 -12.57 2.31
N ALA A 16 12.99 -12.57 1.66
CA ALA A 16 13.42 -13.70 0.85
C ALA A 16 13.58 -14.99 1.66
N GLU A 17 14.10 -14.89 2.88
CA GLU A 17 14.22 -16.01 3.84
C GLU A 17 12.84 -16.56 4.23
N ILE A 18 11.87 -15.69 4.55
CA ILE A 18 10.49 -16.09 4.87
C ILE A 18 9.83 -16.86 3.71
N PHE A 19 10.07 -16.42 2.47
CA PHE A 19 9.47 -17.02 1.28
C PHE A 19 10.32 -18.15 0.67
N GLY A 20 11.45 -18.51 1.28
CA GLY A 20 12.35 -19.56 0.78
C GLY A 20 12.87 -19.30 -0.64
N THR A 21 13.10 -18.03 -1.00
CA THR A 21 13.50 -17.61 -2.35
C THR A 21 14.70 -16.66 -2.30
N THR A 22 15.14 -16.17 -3.45
CA THR A 22 16.24 -15.21 -3.57
C THR A 22 15.75 -13.77 -3.43
N LYS A 23 16.62 -12.92 -2.89
CA LYS A 23 16.38 -11.48 -2.75
C LYS A 23 16.05 -10.82 -4.10
N ASP A 24 16.66 -11.27 -5.20
CA ASP A 24 16.42 -10.71 -6.54
C ASP A 24 15.04 -11.10 -7.08
N GLU A 25 14.54 -12.30 -6.77
CA GLU A 25 13.16 -12.68 -7.09
C GLU A 25 12.13 -11.84 -6.33
N ILE A 26 12.36 -11.61 -5.04
CA ILE A 26 11.52 -10.73 -4.22
C ILE A 26 11.55 -9.30 -4.76
N GLU A 27 12.73 -8.77 -5.08
CA GLU A 27 12.88 -7.42 -5.62
C GLU A 27 12.14 -7.27 -6.96
N ARG A 28 12.23 -8.29 -7.85
CA ARG A 28 11.49 -8.34 -9.11
C ARG A 28 9.97 -8.38 -8.88
N LYS A 29 9.48 -9.23 -7.97
CA LYS A 29 8.05 -9.34 -7.63
C LYS A 29 7.52 -8.01 -7.06
N LEU A 30 8.24 -7.41 -6.11
CA LEU A 30 7.89 -6.12 -5.54
C LEU A 30 7.89 -5.00 -6.58
N LYS A 31 8.83 -5.01 -7.52
CA LYS A 31 8.86 -4.04 -8.64
C LYS A 31 7.62 -4.20 -9.53
N ASN A 32 7.22 -5.43 -9.85
CA ASN A 32 6.02 -5.69 -10.65
C ASN A 32 4.75 -5.22 -9.95
N ILE A 33 4.59 -5.56 -8.66
CA ILE A 33 3.47 -5.15 -7.81
C ILE A 33 3.39 -3.61 -7.75
N ASN A 34 4.50 -2.93 -7.46
CA ASN A 34 4.54 -1.47 -7.45
C ASN A 34 4.20 -0.86 -8.81
N THR A 35 4.66 -1.47 -9.90
CA THR A 35 4.35 -0.98 -11.26
C THR A 35 2.87 -1.08 -11.56
N GLN A 36 2.22 -2.19 -11.20
CA GLN A 36 0.78 -2.36 -11.36
C GLN A 36 0.01 -1.35 -10.51
N TYR A 37 0.39 -1.18 -9.25
CA TYR A 37 -0.20 -0.18 -8.36
C TYR A 37 -0.12 1.24 -8.92
N GLN A 38 1.05 1.67 -9.41
CA GLN A 38 1.21 3.02 -9.97
C GLN A 38 0.39 3.23 -11.25
N ARG A 39 0.19 2.19 -12.06
CA ARG A 39 -0.69 2.24 -13.25
C ARG A 39 -2.14 2.48 -12.85
N GLU A 40 -2.66 1.69 -11.92
CA GLU A 40 -4.01 1.87 -11.38
C GLU A 40 -4.18 3.23 -10.71
N ARG A 41 -3.18 3.67 -9.94
CA ARG A 41 -3.19 5.01 -9.32
C ARG A 41 -3.23 6.14 -10.35
N ARG A 42 -2.57 5.98 -11.50
CA ARG A 42 -2.66 6.94 -12.60
C ARG A 42 -4.07 6.96 -13.19
N ASN A 43 -4.70 5.80 -13.35
CA ASN A 43 -6.08 5.69 -13.83
C ASN A 43 -7.05 6.34 -12.84
N TYR A 44 -6.90 6.09 -11.54
CA TYR A 44 -7.65 6.76 -10.47
C TYR A 44 -7.55 8.28 -10.57
N LYS A 45 -6.33 8.82 -10.67
CA LYS A 45 -6.11 10.27 -10.81
C LYS A 45 -6.72 10.84 -12.10
N LYS A 46 -6.72 10.08 -13.20
CA LYS A 46 -7.37 10.50 -14.45
C LYS A 46 -8.89 10.54 -14.29
N CYS A 47 -9.48 9.53 -13.63
CA CYS A 47 -10.92 9.47 -13.32
C CYS A 47 -11.35 10.66 -12.47
N GLN A 48 -10.59 10.95 -11.40
CA GLN A 48 -10.83 12.11 -10.52
C GLN A 48 -10.76 13.46 -11.25
N LYS A 49 -9.85 13.59 -12.24
CA LYS A 49 -9.70 14.83 -13.02
C LYS A 49 -10.78 15.03 -14.08
N SER A 50 -11.45 13.97 -14.54
CA SER A 50 -12.36 14.08 -15.69
C SER A 50 -13.71 14.70 -15.33
N GLY A 51 -13.98 15.01 -14.05
CA GLY A 51 -15.18 15.71 -13.59
C GLY A 51 -16.50 14.94 -13.80
N ALA A 52 -16.46 13.76 -14.42
CA ALA A 52 -17.62 13.02 -14.90
C ALA A 52 -18.37 12.25 -13.80
N GLY A 53 -18.08 12.49 -12.51
CA GLY A 53 -18.73 11.81 -11.39
C GLY A 53 -18.55 10.28 -11.35
N ASN A 54 -17.71 9.72 -12.22
CA ASN A 54 -17.52 8.28 -12.32
C ASN A 54 -16.76 7.76 -11.11
N GLU A 55 -17.38 6.82 -10.40
CA GLU A 55 -16.74 6.07 -9.32
C GLU A 55 -15.59 5.23 -9.89
N PHE A 56 -14.39 5.42 -9.36
CA PHE A 56 -13.23 4.63 -9.79
C PHE A 56 -13.33 3.21 -9.23
N LYS A 57 -13.51 2.24 -10.11
CA LYS A 57 -13.42 0.81 -9.77
C LYS A 57 -12.05 0.29 -10.20
N ALA A 58 -11.25 -0.13 -9.23
CA ALA A 58 -9.93 -0.68 -9.50
C ALA A 58 -10.03 -2.00 -10.26
N LYS A 59 -9.32 -2.13 -11.39
CA LYS A 59 -9.32 -3.37 -12.18
C LYS A 59 -8.46 -4.45 -11.53
N TRP A 60 -7.40 -4.03 -10.83
CA TRP A 60 -6.48 -4.94 -10.17
C TRP A 60 -6.83 -5.07 -8.69
N PHE A 61 -7.06 -6.32 -8.25
CA PHE A 61 -7.45 -6.66 -6.87
C PHE A 61 -6.49 -6.10 -5.81
N GLY A 62 -5.19 -6.02 -6.13
CA GLY A 62 -4.17 -5.52 -5.21
C GLY A 62 -4.22 -4.01 -4.96
N TYR A 63 -4.99 -3.25 -5.74
CA TYR A 63 -5.02 -1.78 -5.61
C TYR A 63 -5.54 -1.33 -4.25
N THR A 64 -6.64 -1.92 -3.77
CA THR A 64 -7.25 -1.58 -2.47
C THR A 64 -6.30 -1.94 -1.32
N ALA A 65 -5.68 -3.13 -1.37
CA ALA A 65 -4.71 -3.56 -0.37
C ALA A 65 -3.47 -2.65 -0.30
N MET A 66 -3.12 -2.01 -1.41
CA MET A 66 -1.98 -1.08 -1.51
C MET A 66 -2.37 0.39 -1.36
N ALA A 67 -3.64 0.71 -1.07
CA ALA A 67 -4.13 2.08 -0.98
C ALA A 67 -3.43 2.90 0.13
N PHE A 68 -2.92 2.25 1.19
CA PHE A 68 -2.11 2.92 2.23
C PHE A 68 -0.85 3.61 1.67
N LEU A 69 -0.35 3.18 0.51
CA LEU A 69 0.79 3.82 -0.15
C LEU A 69 0.43 5.21 -0.73
N GLN A 70 -0.85 5.55 -0.86
CA GLN A 70 -1.28 6.87 -1.34
C GLN A 70 -0.87 7.99 -0.38
N ASP A 71 -0.78 7.70 0.91
CA ASP A 71 -0.53 8.70 1.96
C ASP A 71 0.95 8.99 2.22
N ARG A 72 1.87 8.25 1.57
CA ARG A 72 3.34 8.40 1.77
C ARG A 72 3.88 9.81 1.49
N ASN A 73 3.16 10.64 0.73
CA ASN A 73 3.58 11.99 0.34
C ASN A 73 2.62 13.11 0.79
N LYS A 74 1.61 12.81 1.62
CA LYS A 74 0.82 13.90 2.23
C LYS A 74 1.61 14.46 3.40
N PRO A 75 1.80 15.79 3.51
CA PRO A 75 2.27 16.37 4.75
C PRO A 75 1.31 15.91 5.85
N LYS A 76 1.83 15.23 6.89
CA LYS A 76 1.03 14.96 8.07
C LYS A 76 0.57 16.31 8.58
N LYS A 77 -0.72 16.62 8.48
CA LYS A 77 -1.28 17.75 9.22
C LYS A 77 -0.95 17.49 10.69
N GLY A 78 -0.42 18.50 11.37
CA GLY A 78 0.12 18.39 12.71
C GLY A 78 -0.79 17.58 13.63
N HIS A 79 -0.16 16.79 14.47
CA HIS A 79 -0.78 15.96 15.49
C HIS A 79 -1.77 16.80 16.33
N GLN A 80 -3.07 16.70 16.04
CA GLN A 80 -4.11 16.96 17.04
C GLN A 80 -4.57 15.59 17.52
N ALA A 81 -4.37 15.36 18.81
CA ALA A 81 -4.76 14.16 19.52
C ALA A 81 -6.28 13.93 19.37
N GLY A 82 -6.66 12.83 18.73
CA GLY A 82 -8.05 12.48 18.48
C GLY A 82 -8.16 11.66 17.21
N ILE A 83 -7.70 10.40 17.25
CA ILE A 83 -8.01 9.46 16.17
C ILE A 83 -9.45 9.00 16.40
N GLU A 84 -10.39 9.63 15.70
CA GLU A 84 -11.68 9.01 15.43
C GLU A 84 -11.41 7.89 14.41
N TYR A 85 -11.31 6.66 14.91
CA TYR A 85 -11.43 5.50 14.05
C TYR A 85 -12.89 5.43 13.62
N ASP A 86 -13.14 5.67 12.35
CA ASP A 86 -14.47 5.50 11.77
C ASP A 86 -14.95 4.08 12.10
N VAL A 87 -16.11 3.96 12.74
CA VAL A 87 -16.61 2.71 13.38
C VAL A 87 -16.63 1.51 12.43
N LEU A 88 -16.68 1.78 11.13
CA LEU A 88 -16.61 0.79 10.05
C LEU A 88 -15.23 0.17 9.91
N GLN A 89 -14.13 0.91 10.12
CA GLN A 89 -12.78 0.34 10.06
C GLN A 89 -12.51 -0.60 11.23
N LEU A 90 -12.92 -0.25 12.46
CA LEU A 90 -12.79 -1.12 13.62
C LEU A 90 -13.63 -2.40 13.47
N ALA A 91 -14.84 -2.31 12.92
CA ALA A 91 -15.70 -3.47 12.68
C ALA A 91 -15.11 -4.46 11.65
N VAL A 92 -14.43 -3.96 10.62
CA VAL A 92 -13.74 -4.82 9.63
C VAL A 92 -12.53 -5.53 10.24
N PHE A 93 -11.76 -4.86 11.10
CA PHE A 93 -10.64 -5.51 11.79
C PHE A 93 -11.10 -6.57 12.81
N ALA A 94 -12.22 -6.31 13.52
CA ALA A 94 -12.77 -7.25 14.50
C ALA A 94 -13.39 -8.51 13.88
N THR A 95 -13.79 -8.48 12.61
CA THR A 95 -14.42 -9.61 11.92
C THR A 95 -13.42 -10.52 11.20
N ILE A 96 -12.18 -10.06 10.98
CA ILE A 96 -11.16 -10.81 10.24
C ILE A 96 -10.24 -11.64 11.16
N ILE A 97 -10.21 -11.35 12.47
CA ILE A 97 -9.48 -12.15 13.45
C ILE A 97 -10.48 -13.04 14.21
N PRO A 98 -10.64 -14.33 13.86
CA PRO A 98 -11.30 -15.25 14.78
C PRO A 98 -10.43 -15.34 16.04
N ILE A 99 -10.97 -14.83 17.15
CA ILE A 99 -10.45 -15.12 18.48
C ILE A 99 -10.68 -16.61 18.71
N ASN A 100 -9.61 -17.40 18.63
CA ASN A 100 -9.53 -18.72 19.25
C ASN A 100 -8.16 -18.84 19.92
#